data_AF-A0A1T3BLE4-F1
#
_entry.id   AF-A0A1T3BLE4-F1
#
_cell.length_a   1.000
_cell.length_b   1.000
_cell.length_c   1.000
_cell.angle_alpha   90.00
_cell.angle_beta   90.00
_cell.angle_gamma   90.00
#
_symmetry.space_group_name_H-M   'P 1'
#
loop_
_entity.id
_entity.type
_entity.pdbx_description
1 polymer ?
#
loop_
_entity_poly.entity_id
_entity_poly.type
_entity_poly.pdbx_seq_one_letter_code
_entity_poly.pdbx_strand_id
1 'polypeptide(L)' 'MKTAIIQLPGLNRDQDMIAALYHITGIQPLKIWQTETTIPQVDMIVIPGGFPTVTI' A
#
# COMPACT_ATOMS: atom_id res chain seq x y z
N MET A 1 -9.37 -9.34 6.92
CA MET A 1 -7.93 -9.25 6.62
C MET A 1 -7.54 -7.78 6.66
N LYS A 2 -6.67 -7.39 7.58
CA LYS A 2 -6.14 -6.02 7.65
C LYS A 2 -4.97 -5.92 6.68
N THR A 3 -5.03 -4.98 5.76
CA THR A 3 -4.00 -4.80 4.73
C THR A 3 -3.43 -3.40 4.78
N ALA A 4 -2.16 -3.25 4.44
CA ALA A 4 -1.50 -1.96 4.24
C ALA A 4 -0.95 -1.83 2.82
N ILE A 5 -0.93 -0.60 2.32
CA ILE A 5 -0.28 -0.20 1.07
C ILE A 5 0.83 0.77 1.43
N ILE A 6 2.06 0.46 0.99
CA ILE A 6 3.19 1.38 1.10
C ILE A 6 3.17 2.33 -0.09
N GLN A 7 3.20 3.63 0.19
CA GLN A 7 3.29 4.68 -0.81
C GLN A 7 4.72 5.22 -0.83
N LEU A 8 5.35 5.14 -2.01
CA LEU A 8 6.66 5.69 -2.30
C LEU A 8 6.53 6.74 -3.42
N PRO A 9 7.42 7.74 -3.48
CA PRO A 9 7.54 8.63 -4.63
C PRO A 9 7.75 7.84 -5.92
N GLY A 10 6.92 8.11 -6.93
CA GLY A 10 7.00 7.47 -8.25
C GLY A 10 6.14 6.20 -8.42
N LEU A 11 5.48 5.72 -7.35
CA LEU A 11 4.43 4.71 -7.50
C LEU A 11 3.17 5.36 -8.11
N ASN A 12 2.49 4.63 -9.01
CA ASN A 12 1.34 5.17 -9.75
C ASN A 12 0.16 4.19 -9.86
N ARG A 13 0.20 3.08 -9.12
CA ARG A 13 -0.85 2.04 -9.06
C ARG A 13 -1.46 1.89 -7.66
N ASP A 14 -1.28 2.86 -6.78
CA ASP A 14 -1.82 2.83 -5.42
C ASP A 14 -3.35 2.80 -5.41
N GLN A 15 -4.02 3.59 -6.26
CA GLN A 15 -5.48 3.61 -6.34
C GLN A 15 -6.07 2.27 -6.83
N ASP A 16 -5.44 1.66 -7.84
CA ASP A 16 -5.85 0.36 -8.35
C ASP A 16 -5.73 -0.72 -7.26
N MET A 17 -4.64 -0.69 -6.48
CA MET A 17 -4.47 -1.61 -5.35
C MET A 17 -5.45 -1.34 -4.21
N ILE A 18 -5.77 -0.07 -3.93
CA ILE A 18 -6.79 0.27 -2.93
C ILE A 18 -8.15 -0.31 -3.35
N ALA A 19 -8.55 -0.12 -4.60
CA ALA A 19 -9.81 -0.62 -5.12
C ALA A 19 -9.86 -2.16 -5.11
N ALA A 20 -8.79 -2.82 -5.55
CA ALA A 20 -8.69 -4.29 -5.56
C ALA A 20 -8.77 -4.88 -4.14
N LEU A 21 -8.00 -4.35 -3.19
CA LEU A 21 -8.02 -4.83 -1.80
C LEU A 21 -9.37 -4.59 -1.14
N TYR A 22 -9.99 -3.42 -1.38
CA TYR A 22 -11.33 -3.14 -0.88
C TYR A 22 -12.38 -4.09 -1.48
N HIS A 23 -12.32 -4.35 -2.78
CA HIS A 23 -13.23 -5.27 -3.47
C HIS A 23 -13.11 -6.72 -2.95
N ILE A 24 -11.89 -7.18 -2.65
CA ILE A 24 -11.66 -8.54 -2.16
C ILE A 24 -12.03 -8.69 -0.67
N THR A 25 -11.72 -7.69 0.15
CA THR A 25 -11.79 -7.81 1.61
C THR A 25 -12.98 -7.11 2.25
N GLY A 26 -13.61 -6.15 1.55
CA GLY A 26 -14.60 -5.22 2.11
C GLY A 26 -14.01 -4.19 3.09
N ILE A 27 -12.68 -4.15 3.28
CA ILE A 27 -11.99 -3.31 4.26
C ILE A 27 -11.06 -2.35 3.52
N GLN A 28 -11.07 -1.07 3.90
CA GLN A 28 -10.15 -0.08 3.35
C GLN A 28 -8.71 -0.40 3.80
N PRO A 29 -7.74 -0.56 2.88
CA PRO A 29 -6.35 -0.74 3.26
C PRO A 29 -5.80 0.51 3.92
N LEU A 30 -4.92 0.31 4.92
CA LEU A 30 -4.14 1.39 5.52
C LEU A 30 -3.12 1.91 4.50
N LYS A 31 -2.98 3.22 4.38
CA LYS A 31 -1.97 3.85 3.54
C LYS A 31 -0.81 4.27 4.42
N ILE A 32 0.40 3.81 4.10
CA ILE A 32 1.61 4.08 4.87
C ILE A 32 2.58 4.80 3.96
N TRP A 33 3.00 6.00 4.34
CA TRP A 33 4.00 6.76 3.61
C TRP A 33 5.41 6.27 3.95
N GLN A 34 6.35 6.38 3.02
CA GLN A 34 7.71 5.85 3.19
C GLN A 34 8.49 6.36 4.41
N THR A 35 8.11 7.51 4.97
CA THR A 35 8.79 8.09 6.14
C THR A 35 8.22 7.62 7.47
N GLU A 36 7.14 6.84 7.45
CA GLU A 36 6.59 6.24 8.66
C GLU A 36 7.58 5.23 9.25
N THR A 37 7.89 5.36 10.54
CA THR A 37 8.86 4.50 11.23
C THR A 37 8.22 3.29 11.89
N THR A 38 6.89 3.20 11.85
CA THR A 38 6.12 2.11 12.45
C THR A 38 5.07 1.62 11.48
N ILE A 39 4.87 0.30 11.46
CA ILE A 39 3.84 -0.34 10.65
C ILE A 39 2.81 -0.94 11.64
N PRO A 40 1.52 -0.57 11.56
CA PRO A 40 0.47 -1.20 12.34
C PRO A 40 0.40 -2.71 12.09
N GLN A 41 -0.10 -3.48 13.05
CA GLN A 41 -0.28 -4.92 12.87
C GLN A 41 -1.29 -5.20 11.75
N VAL A 42 -0.79 -5.69 10.61
CA VAL A 42 -1.55 -6.06 9.43
C VAL A 42 -1.18 -7.47 8.99
N ASP A 43 -2.11 -8.12 8.29
CA ASP A 43 -1.94 -9.48 7.80
C ASP A 43 -1.17 -9.49 6.46
N MET A 44 -1.19 -8.36 5.73
CA MET A 44 -0.55 -8.23 4.41
C MET A 44 -0.12 -6.78 4.15
N ILE A 45 1.07 -6.63 3.58
CA ILE A 45 1.61 -5.36 3.08
C ILE A 45 1.79 -5.48 1.57
N VAL A 46 1.32 -4.48 0.84
CA VAL A 46 1.44 -4.38 -0.61
C VAL A 46 2.28 -3.16 -0.96
N ILE A 47 3.25 -3.33 -1.86
CA ILE A 47 3.94 -2.23 -2.53
C ILE A 47 3.35 -2.16 -3.94
N PRO A 48 2.58 -1.11 -4.28
CA PRO A 48 2.00 -0.96 -5.61
C PRO A 48 3.09 -0.85 -6.67
N GLY A 49 2.75 -1.23 -7.90
CA GLY A 49 3.61 -1.01 -9.05
C GLY A 49 3.81 0.48 -9.39
N GLY A 50 4.83 0.75 -10.20
CA GLY A 50 5.11 2.07 -10.74
C GLY A 50 6.56 2.19 -11.19
N PHE A 51 7.05 3.42 -11.25
CA PHE A 51 8.43 3.75 -11.57
C PHE A 51 9.04 4.48 -10.36
N PRO A 52 9.37 3.74 -9.30
CA PRO A 52 9.89 4.35 -8.09
C PRO A 52 11.22 5.03 -8.39
N THR A 53 11.40 6.24 -7.87
CA THR A 53 12.66 6.99 -7.98
C THR A 53 13.74 6.42 -7.06
N VAL A 54 13.39 5.43 -6.24
CA VAL A 54 14.26 4.75 -5.27
C VAL A 54 14.26 3.25 -5.56
N THR A 55 15.43 2.62 -5.45
CA THR A 55 15.53 1.14 -5.46
C THR A 55 14.95 0.60 -4.17
N ILE A 56 13.97 -0.29 -4.29
CA ILE A 56 13.23 -0.92 -3.19
C ILE A 56 13.88 -2.23 -2.75
#